data_AF-A0A436SGR8-F1
#
_entry.id   AF-A0A436SGR8-F1
#
_cell.length_a   1.000
_cell.length_b   1.000
_cell.length_c   1.000
_cell.angle_alpha   90.00
_cell.angle_beta   90.00
_cell.angle_gamma   90.00
#
_symmetry.space_group_name_H-M   'P 1'
#
loop_
_entity.id
_entity.type
_entity.pdbx_description
1 polymer ?
#
loop_
_entity_poly.entity_id
_entity_poly.type
_entity_poly.pdbx_seq_one_letter_code
_entity_poly.pdbx_strand_id
1 'polypeptide(L)'
;MILITEDLRARLLANAATEVEADHVPVLKLFNPVGAATWLLSQLDADGDTLFGLCDLGFGFPELGSVSLAELQSVKGPLGLGVERDLFFKASFPLSVYAEVARLAGHITQEEQPLRQAASRLEIPTSELPPDAAERPRR
;
A
#
# COMPACT_ATOMS: atom_id res chain seq x y z
N MET A 1 3.47 8.10 16.61
CA MET A 1 3.91 8.13 15.21
C MET A 1 2.86 8.85 14.38
N ILE A 2 3.25 9.67 13.40
CA ILE A 2 2.31 10.26 12.43
C ILE A 2 2.18 9.27 11.25
N LEU A 3 0.97 8.76 11.02
CA LEU A 3 0.71 7.76 9.97
C LEU A 3 0.78 8.35 8.56
N ILE A 4 0.35 9.61 8.37
CA ILE A 4 0.35 10.27 7.07
C ILE A 4 1.03 11.63 7.22
N THR A 5 2.20 11.79 6.58
CA THR A 5 2.89 13.08 6.49
C THR A 5 2.19 13.98 5.48
N GLU A 6 2.49 15.28 5.48
CA GLU A 6 1.90 16.23 4.53
C GLU A 6 2.17 15.83 3.07
N ASP A 7 3.40 15.39 2.76
CA ASP A 7 3.75 14.91 1.42
C ASP A 7 2.94 13.67 0.99
N LEU A 8 2.69 12.75 1.93
CA LEU A 8 1.88 11.57 1.66
C LEU A 8 0.41 11.95 1.48
N ARG A 9 -0.11 12.86 2.32
CA ARG A 9 -1.47 13.40 2.21
C ARG A 9 -1.69 14.03 0.84
N ALA A 10 -0.76 14.87 0.38
CA ALA A 10 -0.84 15.51 -0.94
C ALA A 10 -0.90 14.47 -2.08
N ARG A 11 -0.06 13.42 -2.02
CA ARG A 11 -0.06 12.34 -3.02
C ARG A 11 -1.34 11.51 -3.01
N LEU A 12 -1.84 11.16 -1.82
CA LEU A 12 -3.08 10.40 -1.65
C LEU A 12 -4.30 11.19 -2.19
N LEU A 13 -4.38 12.49 -1.88
CA LEU A 13 -5.43 13.37 -2.39
C LEU A 13 -5.33 13.58 -3.91
N ALA A 14 -4.11 13.72 -4.44
CA ALA A 14 -3.89 13.87 -5.87
C ALA A 14 -4.38 12.63 -6.65
N ASN A 15 -4.13 11.43 -6.13
CA ASN A 15 -4.66 10.19 -6.71
C ASN A 15 -6.19 10.16 -6.67
N ALA A 16 -6.80 10.55 -5.54
CA ALA A 16 -8.26 10.56 -5.37
C ALA A 16 -8.97 11.56 -6.30
N ALA A 17 -8.26 12.59 -6.76
CA ALA A 17 -8.78 13.58 -7.71
C ALA A 17 -8.74 13.12 -9.18
N THR A 18 -8.18 11.94 -9.48
CA THR A 18 -8.17 11.37 -10.82
C THR A 18 -9.47 10.59 -11.12
N GLU A 19 -9.52 9.82 -12.21
CA GLU A 19 -10.69 8.99 -12.53
C GLU A 19 -10.99 7.99 -11.41
N VAL A 20 -12.28 7.78 -11.12
CA VAL A 20 -12.76 7.01 -9.95
C VAL A 20 -12.18 5.59 -9.89
N GLU A 21 -11.91 4.98 -11.05
CA GLU A 21 -11.41 3.60 -11.17
C GLU A 21 -9.93 3.53 -11.58
N ALA A 22 -9.17 4.61 -11.39
CA ALA A 22 -7.75 4.62 -11.72
C ALA A 22 -6.94 3.66 -10.84
N ASP A 23 -6.18 2.77 -11.49
CA ASP A 23 -5.33 1.79 -10.82
C ASP A 23 -3.96 2.39 -10.45
N HIS A 24 -3.89 2.94 -9.24
CA HIS A 24 -2.72 3.65 -8.76
C HIS A 24 -1.65 2.76 -8.12
N VAL A 25 -0.39 3.18 -8.26
CA VAL A 25 0.71 2.70 -7.42
C VAL A 25 0.49 3.16 -5.98
N PRO A 26 0.44 2.26 -4.97
CA PRO A 26 0.24 2.65 -3.59
C PRO A 26 1.41 3.50 -3.10
N VAL A 27 1.10 4.58 -2.38
CA VAL A 27 2.09 5.57 -1.94
C VAL A 27 2.42 5.44 -0.46
N LEU A 28 1.60 4.69 0.28
CA LEU A 28 1.69 4.50 1.72
C LEU A 28 1.54 3.02 2.05
N LYS A 29 2.41 2.52 2.92
CA LYS A 29 2.23 1.24 3.60
C LYS A 29 2.10 1.45 5.10
N LEU A 30 1.05 0.88 5.66
CA LEU A 30 0.84 0.77 7.09
C LEU A 30 0.91 -0.70 7.53
N PHE A 31 1.30 -0.95 8.77
CA PHE A 31 1.36 -2.29 9.32
C PHE A 31 1.09 -2.30 10.82
N ASN A 32 0.60 -3.42 11.34
CA ASN A 32 0.51 -3.68 12.76
C ASN A 32 1.85 -4.30 13.23
N PRO A 33 2.67 -3.63 14.06
CA PRO A 33 3.99 -4.14 14.48
C PRO A 33 3.91 -5.39 15.37
N VAL A 34 2.72 -5.71 15.89
CA VAL A 34 2.47 -6.84 16.79
C VAL A 34 1.39 -7.78 16.23
N GLY A 35 1.13 -7.73 14.93
CA GLY A 35 0.17 -8.59 14.24
C GLY A 35 0.53 -8.76 12.75
N ALA A 36 -0.33 -9.45 12.02
CA ALA A 36 -0.12 -9.70 10.59
C ALA A 36 -0.75 -8.62 9.68
N ALA A 37 -1.54 -7.71 10.24
CA ALA A 37 -2.29 -6.75 9.45
C ALA A 37 -1.38 -5.75 8.71
N THR A 38 -1.65 -5.56 7.42
CA THR A 38 -0.90 -4.69 6.50
C THR A 38 -1.87 -3.97 5.56
N TRP A 39 -1.58 -2.72 5.23
CA TRP A 39 -2.35 -1.92 4.27
C TRP A 39 -1.40 -1.29 3.25
N LEU A 40 -1.74 -1.38 1.96
CA LEU A 40 -1.12 -0.60 0.89
C LEU A 40 -2.16 0.40 0.36
N LEU A 41 -1.90 1.69 0.53
CA LEU A 41 -2.90 2.74 0.32
C LEU A 41 -2.49 3.66 -0.83
N SER A 42 -3.44 3.95 -1.72
CA SER A 42 -3.24 4.78 -2.90
C SER A 42 -3.97 6.13 -2.81
N GLN A 43 -5.09 6.20 -2.10
CA GLN A 43 -5.99 7.36 -2.14
C GLN A 43 -6.46 7.75 -0.73
N LEU A 44 -6.78 9.03 -0.57
CA LEU A 44 -7.45 9.61 0.58
C LEU A 44 -8.59 10.48 0.04
N ASP A 45 -9.81 10.24 0.50
CA ASP A 45 -10.98 11.01 0.13
C ASP A 45 -10.90 12.45 0.69
N ALA A 46 -11.68 13.37 0.12
CA ALA A 46 -11.79 14.76 0.51
C ALA A 46 -12.34 14.94 1.94
N ASP A 47 -12.98 13.91 2.51
CA ASP A 47 -13.38 13.89 3.92
C ASP A 47 -12.18 13.89 4.89
N GLY A 48 -10.97 13.61 4.38
CA GLY A 48 -9.72 13.61 5.12
C GLY A 48 -9.52 12.39 6.03
N ASP A 49 -10.38 11.38 5.94
CA ASP A 49 -10.38 10.19 6.78
C ASP A 49 -10.45 8.87 5.98
N THR A 50 -11.25 8.81 4.92
CA THR A 50 -11.47 7.59 4.15
C THR A 50 -10.30 7.33 3.21
N LEU A 51 -9.49 6.32 3.55
CA LEU A 51 -8.40 5.83 2.72
C LEU A 51 -8.89 4.69 1.84
N PHE A 52 -8.33 4.54 0.65
CA PHE A 52 -8.59 3.38 -0.23
C PHE A 52 -7.28 2.67 -0.59
N GLY A 53 -7.35 1.34 -0.65
CA GLY A 53 -6.23 0.51 -1.08
C GLY A 53 -6.44 -0.98 -0.84
N LEU A 54 -5.32 -1.72 -0.80
CA LEU A 54 -5.30 -3.16 -0.51
C LEU A 54 -5.11 -3.37 1.00
N CYS A 55 -6.06 -4.04 1.62
CA CYS A 55 -6.18 -4.27 3.05
C CYS A 55 -6.01 -5.76 3.35
N ASP A 56 -5.07 -6.09 4.21
CA ASP A 56 -4.86 -7.45 4.72
C ASP A 56 -4.94 -7.41 6.24
N LEU A 57 -5.97 -8.03 6.81
CA LEU A 57 -6.15 -8.09 8.26
C LEU A 57 -5.46 -9.30 8.91
N GLY A 58 -4.74 -10.10 8.13
CA GLY A 58 -4.03 -11.29 8.60
C GLY A 58 -4.90 -12.55 8.68
N PHE A 59 -6.04 -12.58 7.96
CA PHE A 59 -6.99 -13.70 7.99
C PHE A 59 -6.96 -14.59 6.75
N GLY A 60 -6.01 -14.38 5.83
CA GLY A 60 -5.89 -15.18 4.60
C GLY A 60 -6.64 -14.62 3.39
N PHE A 61 -7.32 -13.48 3.55
CA PHE A 61 -8.16 -12.87 2.51
C PHE A 61 -7.86 -11.36 2.38
N PRO A 62 -6.75 -10.97 1.74
CA PRO A 62 -6.49 -9.57 1.41
C PRO A 62 -7.50 -9.06 0.39
N GLU A 63 -8.02 -7.85 0.59
CA GLU A 63 -9.10 -7.27 -0.22
C GLU A 63 -8.84 -5.80 -0.54
N LEU A 64 -9.27 -5.37 -1.73
CA LEU A 64 -9.34 -3.95 -2.07
C LEU A 64 -10.55 -3.33 -1.37
N GLY A 65 -10.35 -2.20 -0.70
CA GLY A 65 -11.44 -1.52 -0.02
C GLY A 65 -11.03 -0.25 0.69
N SER A 66 -12.02 0.38 1.32
CA SER A 66 -11.83 1.59 2.09
C SER A 66 -11.57 1.28 3.57
N VAL A 67 -10.78 2.14 4.22
CA VAL A 67 -10.47 2.06 5.65
C VAL A 67 -10.40 3.46 6.26
N SER A 68 -10.89 3.65 7.48
CA SER A 68 -10.82 4.94 8.19
C SER A 68 -9.43 5.18 8.79
N LEU A 69 -8.85 6.36 8.52
CA LEU A 69 -7.62 6.81 9.16
C LEU A 69 -7.79 6.94 10.68
N ALA A 70 -8.92 7.48 11.14
CA ALA A 70 -9.22 7.62 12.56
C ALA A 70 -9.30 6.25 13.25
N GLU A 71 -9.93 5.25 12.62
CA GLU A 71 -9.95 3.88 13.14
C GLU A 71 -8.54 3.32 13.26
N LEU A 72 -7.72 3.43 12.22
CA LEU A 72 -6.31 2.98 12.24
C LEU A 72 -5.49 3.67 13.33
N GLN A 73 -5.68 4.97 13.56
CA GLN A 73 -5.01 5.73 14.61
C GLN A 73 -5.48 5.34 16.02
N SER A 74 -6.74 4.91 16.14
CA SER A 74 -7.33 4.47 17.41
C SER A 74 -6.85 3.10 17.87
N VAL A 75 -6.35 2.26 16.95
CA VAL A 75 -5.86 0.91 17.27
C VAL A 75 -4.79 0.97 18.37
N LYS A 76 -5.01 0.20 19.44
CA LYS A 76 -4.06 -0.06 20.52
C LYS A 76 -3.85 -1.56 20.66
N GLY A 77 -2.73 -2.03 20.14
CA GLY A 77 -2.25 -3.38 20.33
C GLY A 77 -1.48 -3.57 21.65
N PRO A 78 -0.93 -4.77 21.86
CA PRO A 78 -0.01 -5.05 22.95
C PRO A 78 1.06 -3.98 23.16
N LEU A 79 1.42 -3.72 24.42
CA LEU A 79 2.40 -2.71 24.84
C LEU A 79 2.03 -1.26 24.45
N GLY A 80 0.76 -1.01 24.09
CA GLY A 80 0.30 0.31 23.65
C GLY A 80 0.72 0.68 22.23
N LEU A 81 1.25 -0.27 21.46
CA LEU A 81 1.66 -0.07 20.08
C LEU A 81 0.44 -0.01 19.17
N GLY A 82 0.34 1.04 18.36
CA GLY A 82 -0.69 1.16 17.34
C GLY A 82 -0.19 0.68 15.98
N VAL A 83 -0.98 0.94 14.95
CA VAL A 83 -0.54 0.83 13.56
C VAL A 83 0.65 1.77 13.34
N GLU A 84 1.60 1.36 12.51
CA GLU A 84 2.78 2.13 12.14
C GLU A 84 2.88 2.31 10.63
N ARG A 85 3.60 3.37 10.22
CA ARG A 85 3.94 3.61 8.82
C ARG A 85 5.32 3.03 8.52
N ASP A 86 5.42 2.31 7.41
CA ASP A 86 6.70 1.86 6.88
C ASP A 86 7.43 3.05 6.23
N LEU A 87 8.58 3.44 6.80
CA LEU A 87 9.36 4.60 6.36
C LEU A 87 10.18 4.35 5.09
N PHE A 88 10.40 3.08 4.74
CA PHE A 88 11.23 2.68 3.61
C PHE A 88 10.43 2.10 2.46
N PHE A 89 9.10 2.05 2.62
CA PHE A 89 8.19 1.57 1.60
C PHE A 89 8.33 2.35 0.29
N LYS A 90 8.57 1.59 -0.78
CA LYS A 90 8.52 2.07 -2.17
C LYS A 90 7.79 1.00 -2.98
N ALA A 91 6.68 1.39 -3.58
CA ALA A 91 5.96 0.55 -4.52
C ALA A 91 6.41 0.84 -5.94
N SER A 92 6.40 -0.20 -6.76
CA SER A 92 6.66 -0.10 -8.20
C SER A 92 5.39 -0.43 -8.99
N PHE A 93 4.51 -1.28 -8.49
CA PHE A 93 3.37 -1.77 -9.24
C PHE A 93 2.06 -1.12 -8.80
N PRO A 94 1.02 -1.09 -9.65
CA PRO A 94 -0.29 -0.60 -9.23
C PRO A 94 -0.99 -1.60 -8.30
N LEU A 95 -2.05 -1.15 -7.62
CA LEU A 95 -2.78 -1.94 -6.63
C LEU A 95 -3.31 -3.26 -7.19
N SER A 96 -3.76 -3.30 -8.45
CA SER A 96 -4.25 -4.53 -9.08
C SER A 96 -3.20 -5.67 -9.08
N VAL A 97 -1.93 -5.34 -9.30
CA VAL A 97 -0.81 -6.29 -9.28
C VAL A 97 -0.59 -6.83 -7.86
N TYR A 98 -0.54 -5.94 -6.88
CA TYR A 98 -0.42 -6.34 -5.48
C TYR A 98 -1.61 -7.19 -5.04
N ALA A 99 -2.82 -6.84 -5.46
CA ALA A 99 -4.05 -7.56 -5.13
C ALA A 99 -4.05 -8.97 -5.72
N GLU A 100 -3.66 -9.14 -6.98
CA GLU A 100 -3.58 -10.46 -7.61
C GLU A 100 -2.56 -11.38 -6.92
N VAL A 101 -1.38 -10.87 -6.55
CA VAL A 101 -0.39 -11.65 -5.80
C VAL A 101 -0.91 -11.96 -4.40
N ALA A 102 -1.48 -10.98 -3.71
CA ALA A 102 -1.95 -11.14 -2.34
C ALA A 102 -3.12 -12.13 -2.23
N ARG A 103 -4.03 -12.12 -3.22
CA ARG A 103 -5.13 -13.08 -3.33
C ARG A 103 -4.63 -14.52 -3.46
N LEU A 104 -3.54 -14.75 -4.19
CA LEU A 104 -2.95 -16.08 -4.36
C LEU A 104 -2.14 -16.51 -3.14
N ALA A 105 -1.45 -15.58 -2.49
CA ALA A 105 -0.60 -15.84 -1.32
C ALA A 105 -1.38 -15.87 0.00
N GLY A 106 -2.60 -15.34 0.02
CA GLY A 106 -3.41 -15.12 1.22
C GLY A 106 -2.88 -13.98 2.13
N HIS A 107 -1.88 -13.22 1.68
CA HIS A 107 -1.33 -12.08 2.40
C HIS A 107 -0.64 -11.09 1.46
N ILE A 108 -0.53 -9.83 1.87
CA ILE A 108 0.22 -8.82 1.10
C ILE A 108 1.72 -9.15 1.13
N THR A 109 2.35 -9.22 -0.04
CA THR A 109 3.80 -9.36 -0.20
C THR A 109 4.37 -8.26 -1.08
N GLN A 110 5.65 -7.95 -0.84
CA GLN A 110 6.44 -7.00 -1.64
C GLN A 110 7.53 -7.72 -2.45
N GLU A 111 7.48 -9.05 -2.54
CA GLU A 111 8.43 -9.82 -3.31
C GLU A 111 8.36 -9.47 -4.80
N GLU A 112 9.51 -9.11 -5.36
CA GLU A 112 9.58 -8.54 -6.69
C GLU A 112 9.20 -9.54 -7.80
N GLN A 113 9.64 -10.80 -7.69
CA GLN A 113 9.42 -11.80 -8.73
C GLN A 113 7.93 -12.16 -8.90
N PRO A 114 7.15 -12.46 -7.85
CA PRO A 114 5.70 -12.63 -7.98
C PRO A 114 4.99 -11.40 -8.55
N LEU A 115 5.38 -10.20 -8.12
CA LEU A 115 4.78 -8.95 -8.61
C LEU A 115 5.06 -8.73 -10.11
N ARG A 116 6.29 -8.98 -10.57
CA ARG A 116 6.64 -8.93 -12.00
C ARG A 116 5.84 -9.93 -12.83
N GLN A 117 5.67 -11.15 -12.31
CA GLN A 117 4.87 -12.18 -12.98
C GLN A 117 3.39 -11.80 -13.06
N ALA A 118 2.82 -11.23 -12.00
CA ALA A 118 1.44 -10.73 -12.01
C ALA A 118 1.27 -9.54 -12.97
N ALA A 119 2.19 -8.57 -12.97
CA ALA A 119 2.16 -7.43 -13.89
C ALA A 119 2.19 -7.88 -15.35
N SER A 120 3.04 -8.86 -15.69
CA SER A 120 3.08 -9.45 -17.03
C SER A 120 1.78 -10.16 -17.41
N ARG A 121 1.09 -10.83 -16.46
CA ARG A 121 -0.19 -11.50 -16.71
C ARG A 121 -1.34 -10.52 -16.92
N LEU A 122 -1.29 -9.37 -16.24
CA LEU A 122 -2.28 -8.30 -16.36
C LEU A 122 -2.01 -7.38 -17.56
N GLU A 123 -1.02 -7.69 -18.39
CA GLU A 123 -0.61 -6.87 -19.55
C GLU A 123 -0.24 -5.41 -19.17
N ILE A 124 0.16 -5.18 -17.91
CA ILE A 124 0.52 -3.86 -17.42
C ILE A 124 1.94 -3.53 -17.91
N PRO A 125 2.15 -2.45 -18.69
CA PRO A 125 3.46 -2.08 -19.20
C PRO A 125 4.43 -1.81 -18.04
N THR A 126 5.41 -2.69 -17.85
CA THR A 126 6.45 -2.53 -16.81
C THR A 126 7.47 -1.43 -17.18
N SER A 127 7.30 -0.78 -18.34
CA SER A 127 8.24 0.20 -18.91
C SER A 127 8.15 1.60 -18.28
N GLU A 128 7.19 1.87 -17.39
CA GLU A 128 7.07 3.15 -16.66
C GLU A 128 7.47 3.05 -15.19
N LEU A 129 8.15 1.97 -14.80
CA LEU A 129 8.78 1.91 -13.48
C LEU A 129 9.94 2.92 -13.42
N PRO A 130 10.03 3.78 -12.39
CA PRO A 130 11.23 4.58 -12.21
C PRO A 130 12.45 3.64 -12.15
N PRO A 131 13.57 4.03 -12.78
CA PRO A 131 14.73 3.15 -12.88
C PRO A 131 15.14 2.69 -11.50
N ASP A 132 15.48 1.40 -11.44
CA ASP A 132 15.89 0.68 -10.25
C ASP A 132 16.87 1.51 -9.41
N ALA A 133 16.48 1.82 -8.17
CA ALA A 133 17.34 2.51 -7.22
C ALA A 133 18.37 1.56 -6.58
N ALA A 134 18.66 0.42 -7.20
CA ALA A 134 19.66 -0.56 -6.79
C ALA A 134 20.97 -0.47 -7.60
N GLU A 135 21.49 0.73 -7.85
CA GLU A 135 22.93 0.90 -8.07
C GLU A 135 23.48 2.04 -7.21
N ARG A 136 23.74 1.73 -5.94
CA ARG A 136 24.81 2.43 -5.21
C ARG A 136 26.07 1.57 -5.30
N PRO A 137 27.17 2.07 -5.89
CA PRO A 137 28.43 1.37 -5.80
C PRO A 137 28.84 1.34 -4.33
N ARG A 138 29.15 0.14 -3.82
CA ARG A 138 29.80 -0.02 -2.53
C ARG A 138 31.13 0.76 -2.59
N ARG A 139 31.25 1.78 -1.76
CA ARG A 139 32.53 2.38 -1.35
C ARG A 139 32.52 2.51 0.16
#